data_AF-A0A5K1JV12-F1
#
_entry.id   AF-A0A5K1JV12-F1
#
_cell.length_a   1.000
_cell.length_b   1.000
_cell.length_c   1.000
_cell.angle_alpha   90.00
_cell.angle_beta   90.00
_cell.angle_gamma   90.00
#
_symmetry.space_group_name_H-M   'P 1'
#
loop_
_entity.id
_entity.type
_entity.pdbx_description
1 polymer ?
#
loop_
_entity_poly.entity_id
_entity_poly.type
_entity_poly.pdbx_seq_one_letter_code
_entity_poly.pdbx_strand_id
1 'polypeptide(L)'
;MNAARAPAEALWRSLALPVEAISRLQLSPQPDPVVDSSFKIGTAAQTAIGLSGLAAAHFHQLRTGVEQTVSVDARHAAIEFKSEAYYEVEGSEETSELFEALAGVYRTKDNNYVRIHTNFPHHKQGILDILKCQPTRESIQEALLGWNSIDFETAAAENKMVATALRSFEQWDAHPHGQALQDTPPVVLLKVGDAPRREIKGNPARPLEGIRVLELTRVLAGPVCGRTLAGEMP
;
A
#
# COMPACT_ATOMS: atom_id res chain seq x y z
N MET A 1 25.12 -8.86 -11.19
CA MET A 1 23.70 -8.47 -11.06
C MET A 1 23.59 -7.42 -9.96
N ASN A 2 22.87 -6.33 -10.20
CA ASN A 2 22.62 -5.32 -9.17
C ASN A 2 21.58 -5.88 -8.19
N ALA A 3 22.01 -6.27 -6.98
CA ALA A 3 21.13 -6.88 -5.97
C ALA A 3 19.92 -6.00 -5.63
N ALA A 4 20.04 -4.68 -5.74
CA ALA A 4 18.96 -3.74 -5.49
C ALA A 4 17.81 -3.83 -6.51
N ARG A 5 18.06 -4.36 -7.72
CA ARG A 5 17.03 -4.54 -8.76
C ARG A 5 16.38 -5.92 -8.74
N ALA A 6 16.87 -6.87 -7.93
CA ALA A 6 16.34 -8.23 -7.93
C ALA A 6 14.82 -8.30 -7.68
N PRO A 7 14.22 -7.54 -6.74
CA PRO A 7 12.77 -7.52 -6.56
C PRO A 7 12.02 -6.95 -7.77
N ALA A 8 12.56 -5.88 -8.38
CA ALA A 8 11.99 -5.27 -9.57
C ALA A 8 12.02 -6.23 -10.77
N GLU A 9 13.16 -6.90 -11.00
CA GLU A 9 13.33 -7.91 -12.05
C GLU A 9 12.38 -9.09 -11.87
N ALA A 10 12.19 -9.57 -10.63
CA ALA A 10 11.28 -10.67 -10.32
C ALA A 10 9.82 -10.30 -10.64
N LEU A 11 9.34 -9.15 -10.16
CA LEU A 11 7.97 -8.66 -10.43
C LEU A 11 7.73 -8.39 -11.92
N TRP A 12 8.70 -7.75 -12.59
CA TRP A 12 8.56 -7.44 -14.02
C TRP A 12 8.43 -8.71 -14.87
N ARG A 13 9.22 -9.74 -14.56
CA ARG A 13 9.18 -11.04 -15.25
C ARG A 13 7.92 -11.83 -14.91
N SER A 14 7.42 -11.78 -13.67
CA SER A 14 6.19 -12.49 -13.30
C SER A 14 4.96 -11.97 -14.04
N LEU A 15 5.02 -10.74 -14.55
CA LEU A 15 3.97 -10.12 -15.38
C LEU A 15 4.22 -10.30 -16.89
N ALA A 16 5.21 -11.11 -17.29
CA ALA A 16 5.59 -11.35 -18.68
C ALA A 16 5.92 -10.07 -19.48
N LEU A 17 6.48 -9.06 -18.82
CA LEU A 17 6.88 -7.80 -19.45
C LEU A 17 8.28 -7.91 -20.11
N PRO A 18 8.61 -7.08 -21.13
CA PRO A 18 9.86 -7.21 -21.89
C PRO A 18 11.12 -7.05 -21.04
N VAL A 19 12.01 -8.03 -21.06
CA VAL A 19 13.18 -8.09 -20.17
C VAL A 19 14.17 -6.98 -20.48
N GLU A 20 14.23 -6.51 -21.72
CA GLU A 20 15.14 -5.46 -22.16
C GLU A 20 14.83 -4.12 -21.47
N ALA A 21 13.56 -3.86 -21.17
CA ALA A 21 13.14 -2.63 -20.52
C ALA A 21 13.72 -2.47 -19.11
N ILE A 22 13.90 -3.57 -18.37
CA ILE A 22 14.40 -3.53 -16.98
C ILE A 22 15.84 -2.99 -16.90
N SER A 23 16.61 -3.08 -17.99
CA SER A 23 17.98 -2.55 -18.04
C SER A 23 18.04 -1.03 -17.85
N ARG A 24 16.96 -0.33 -18.19
CA ARG A 24 16.78 1.12 -18.09
C ARG A 24 16.27 1.59 -16.73
N LEU A 25 16.02 0.67 -15.80
CA LEU A 25 15.70 1.00 -14.41
C LEU A 25 16.98 1.13 -13.58
N GLN A 26 17.16 2.30 -12.97
CA GLN A 26 18.25 2.63 -12.07
C GLN A 26 17.68 2.85 -10.67
N LEU A 27 18.12 2.04 -9.72
CA LEU A 27 17.70 2.08 -8.32
C LEU A 27 18.93 2.30 -7.42
N SER A 28 18.72 2.90 -6.24
CA SER A 28 19.80 3.05 -5.25
C SER A 28 20.37 1.67 -4.91
N PRO A 29 21.71 1.49 -4.93
CA PRO A 29 22.34 0.19 -4.73
C PRO A 29 22.23 -0.33 -3.28
N GLN A 30 22.06 0.58 -2.32
CA GLN A 30 21.89 0.28 -0.89
C GLN A 30 20.64 0.98 -0.38
N PRO A 31 19.45 0.42 -0.64
CA PRO A 31 18.19 1.11 -0.33
C PRO A 31 17.76 0.99 1.13
N ASP A 32 18.35 0.09 1.92
CA ASP A 32 17.96 -0.16 3.30
C ASP A 32 19.16 -0.20 4.26
N PRO A 33 18.98 0.24 5.53
CA PRO A 33 17.78 0.89 6.04
C PRO A 33 17.74 2.38 5.63
N VAL A 34 16.64 2.80 5.00
CA VAL A 34 16.34 4.22 4.77
C VAL A 34 15.50 4.82 5.91
N VAL A 35 14.78 3.96 6.63
CA VAL A 35 14.02 4.23 7.84
C VAL A 35 14.27 3.11 8.84
N ASP A 36 14.15 3.41 10.13
CA ASP A 36 14.27 2.39 11.19
C ASP A 36 13.02 1.49 11.17
N SER A 37 13.16 0.33 10.54
CA SER A 37 12.07 -0.62 10.33
C SER A 37 12.61 -2.04 10.28
N SER A 38 11.81 -2.99 10.78
CA SER A 38 12.07 -4.42 10.59
C SER A 38 11.84 -4.88 9.14
N PHE A 39 11.28 -4.02 8.28
CA PHE A 39 11.02 -4.31 6.86
C PHE A 39 11.91 -3.48 5.94
N LYS A 40 12.16 -4.01 4.74
CA LYS A 40 12.97 -3.36 3.68
C LYS A 40 12.19 -2.27 2.94
N ILE A 41 11.81 -1.22 3.67
CA ILE A 41 10.94 -0.15 3.16
C ILE A 41 11.56 0.59 1.97
N GLY A 42 12.88 0.84 1.99
CA GLY A 42 13.55 1.51 0.87
C GLY A 42 13.54 0.64 -0.38
N THR A 43 13.81 -0.66 -0.25
CA THR A 43 13.66 -1.62 -1.35
C THR A 43 12.23 -1.61 -1.89
N ALA A 44 11.22 -1.71 -1.03
CA ALA A 44 9.81 -1.76 -1.44
C ALA A 44 9.38 -0.47 -2.16
N ALA A 45 9.71 0.68 -1.59
CA ALA A 45 9.33 1.99 -2.12
C ALA A 45 9.96 2.27 -3.48
N GLN A 46 11.28 2.12 -3.60
CA GLN A 46 11.96 2.39 -4.87
C GLN A 46 11.55 1.39 -5.96
N THR A 47 11.25 0.13 -5.59
CA THR A 47 10.81 -0.90 -6.53
C THR A 47 9.43 -0.56 -7.07
N ALA A 48 8.46 -0.24 -6.20
CA ALA A 48 7.09 0.07 -6.62
C ALA A 48 7.03 1.32 -7.51
N ILE A 49 7.68 2.41 -7.09
CA ILE A 49 7.72 3.68 -7.84
C ILE A 49 8.52 3.49 -9.14
N GLY A 50 9.66 2.81 -9.07
CA GLY A 50 10.53 2.55 -10.23
C GLY A 50 9.84 1.72 -11.30
N LEU A 51 9.14 0.65 -10.93
CA LEU A 51 8.38 -0.17 -11.86
C LEU A 51 7.19 0.58 -12.47
N SER A 52 6.50 1.44 -11.70
CA SER A 52 5.44 2.30 -12.24
C SER A 52 5.99 3.26 -13.30
N GLY A 53 7.09 3.96 -12.98
CA GLY A 53 7.77 4.86 -13.93
C GLY A 53 8.29 4.11 -15.16
N LEU A 54 8.84 2.91 -14.98
CA LEU A 54 9.32 2.09 -16.08
C LEU A 54 8.18 1.60 -16.99
N ALA A 55 7.04 1.21 -16.41
CA ALA A 55 5.86 0.84 -17.17
C ALA A 55 5.35 2.04 -18.00
N ALA A 56 5.32 3.24 -17.43
CA ALA A 56 4.98 4.45 -18.17
C ALA A 56 5.98 4.75 -19.31
N ALA A 57 7.29 4.66 -19.04
CA ALA A 57 8.34 4.85 -20.05
C ALA A 57 8.25 3.82 -21.17
N HIS A 58 7.99 2.56 -20.85
CA HIS A 58 7.80 1.50 -21.85
C HIS A 58 6.54 1.73 -22.68
N PHE A 59 5.45 2.15 -22.04
CA PHE A 59 4.22 2.50 -22.76
C PHE A 59 4.44 3.70 -23.70
N HIS A 60 5.21 4.70 -23.27
CA HIS A 60 5.60 5.82 -24.12
C HIS A 60 6.44 5.36 -25.33
N GLN A 61 7.43 4.50 -25.11
CA GLN A 61 8.23 3.89 -26.18
C GLN A 61 7.36 3.17 -27.21
N LEU A 62 6.36 2.40 -26.79
CA LEU A 62 5.44 1.72 -27.71
C LEU A 62 4.63 2.70 -28.58
N ARG A 63 4.44 3.94 -28.12
CA ARG A 63 3.68 4.97 -28.83
C ARG A 63 4.54 5.86 -29.72
N THR A 64 5.77 6.14 -29.32
CA THR A 64 6.63 7.16 -29.97
C THR A 64 7.94 6.60 -30.53
N GLY A 65 8.33 5.39 -30.14
CA GLY A 65 9.64 4.82 -30.41
C GLY A 65 10.76 5.38 -29.52
N VAL A 66 10.47 6.34 -28.63
CA VAL A 66 11.48 7.00 -27.79
C VAL A 66 11.70 6.20 -26.51
N GLU A 67 12.95 5.82 -26.25
CA GLU A 67 13.35 5.15 -25.02
C GLU A 67 13.73 6.16 -23.93
N GLN A 68 13.44 5.81 -22.67
CA GLN A 68 13.80 6.63 -21.51
C GLN A 68 14.37 5.74 -20.39
N THR A 69 15.35 6.29 -19.66
CA THR A 69 15.87 5.72 -18.42
C THR A 69 15.06 6.24 -17.25
N VAL A 70 14.73 5.36 -16.30
CA VAL A 70 14.02 5.72 -15.07
C VAL A 70 14.95 5.52 -13.90
N SER A 71 15.18 6.59 -13.13
CA SER A 71 16.00 6.56 -11.92
C SER A 71 15.16 6.88 -10.69
N VAL A 72 15.24 6.05 -9.65
CA VAL A 72 14.59 6.28 -8.37
C VAL A 72 15.59 6.17 -7.24
N ASP A 73 15.65 7.21 -6.42
CA ASP A 73 16.42 7.21 -5.18
C ASP A 73 15.57 6.65 -4.02
N ALA A 74 16.14 5.75 -3.24
CA ALA A 74 15.44 5.08 -2.14
C ALA A 74 14.95 6.04 -1.04
N ARG A 75 15.69 7.13 -0.76
CA ARG A 75 15.27 8.14 0.22
C ARG A 75 14.11 8.96 -0.29
N HIS A 76 14.16 9.39 -1.54
CA HIS A 76 13.02 10.09 -2.15
C HIS A 76 11.78 9.19 -2.20
N ALA A 77 11.95 7.92 -2.56
CA ALA A 77 10.87 6.95 -2.59
C ALA A 77 10.23 6.72 -1.21
N ALA A 78 11.04 6.61 -0.16
CA ALA A 78 10.55 6.45 1.21
C ALA A 78 9.78 7.69 1.71
N ILE A 79 10.21 8.89 1.34
CA ILE A 79 9.49 10.13 1.65
C ILE A 79 8.16 10.18 0.88
N GLU A 80 8.15 9.79 -0.39
CA GLU A 80 6.92 9.74 -1.21
C GLU A 80 5.88 8.77 -0.63
N PHE A 81 6.33 7.63 -0.07
CA PHE A 81 5.48 6.68 0.66
C PHE A 81 4.81 7.28 1.91
N LYS A 82 5.29 8.42 2.38
CA LYS A 82 4.73 9.20 3.49
C LYS A 82 4.29 10.60 3.03
N SER A 83 4.00 10.77 1.74
CA SER A 83 3.68 12.09 1.16
C SER A 83 2.46 12.75 1.80
N GLU A 84 1.55 11.97 2.40
CA GLU A 84 0.40 12.47 3.16
C GLU A 84 0.80 13.31 4.38
N ALA A 85 2.02 13.15 4.89
CA ALA A 85 2.52 13.94 6.01
C ALA A 85 3.15 15.28 5.58
N TYR A 86 3.27 15.54 4.28
CA TYR A 86 4.03 16.67 3.72
C TYR A 86 3.23 17.51 2.72
N TYR A 87 1.93 17.26 2.54
CA TYR A 87 1.10 18.12 1.70
C TYR A 87 0.50 19.27 2.51
N GLU A 88 0.30 20.39 1.83
CA GLU A 88 -0.47 21.52 2.32
C GLU A 88 -1.77 21.62 1.51
N VAL A 89 -2.85 22.04 2.15
CA VAL A 89 -4.09 22.39 1.45
C VAL A 89 -4.28 23.88 1.58
N GLU A 90 -4.27 24.58 0.45
CA GLU A 90 -4.39 26.05 0.39
C GLU A 90 -3.36 26.79 1.27
N GLY A 91 -2.15 26.23 1.41
CA GLY A 91 -1.07 26.80 2.23
C GLY A 91 -1.27 26.61 3.74
N SER A 92 -2.27 25.82 4.15
CA SER A 92 -2.44 25.39 5.53
C SER A 92 -1.75 24.06 5.79
N GLU A 93 -1.01 23.99 6.89
CA GLU A 93 -0.46 22.75 7.46
C GLU A 93 -1.53 21.95 8.23
N GLU A 94 -2.84 22.17 7.97
CA GLU A 94 -3.92 21.40 8.58
C GLU A 94 -3.91 19.94 8.07
N THR A 95 -2.91 19.21 8.52
CA THR A 95 -2.86 17.76 8.45
C THR A 95 -3.82 17.27 9.51
N SER A 96 -5.02 16.85 9.09
CA SER A 96 -5.94 16.15 9.99
C SER A 96 -5.18 14.99 10.65
N GLU A 97 -5.35 14.79 11.96
CA GLU A 97 -4.78 13.62 12.64
C GLU A 97 -5.14 12.35 11.86
N LEU A 98 -4.12 11.67 11.32
CA LEU A 98 -4.28 10.48 10.47
C LEU A 98 -5.06 9.35 11.16
N PHE A 99 -5.03 9.34 12.49
CA PHE A 99 -5.65 8.33 13.33
C PHE A 99 -6.55 8.99 14.37
N GLU A 100 -7.74 8.44 14.52
CA GLU A 100 -8.63 8.80 15.63
C GLU A 100 -8.01 8.38 16.97
N ALA A 101 -8.30 9.14 18.04
CA ALA A 101 -7.65 8.99 19.34
C ALA A 101 -7.73 7.57 19.97
N LEU A 102 -8.77 6.80 19.66
CA LEU A 102 -8.98 5.43 20.14
C LEU A 102 -8.40 4.37 19.19
N ALA A 103 -7.91 4.76 18.02
CA ALA A 103 -7.18 3.85 17.15
C ALA A 103 -5.82 3.54 17.79
N GLY A 104 -5.36 2.30 17.69
CA GLY A 104 -4.13 1.94 18.37
C GLY A 104 -3.93 0.46 18.57
N VAL A 105 -2.79 0.12 19.18
CA VAL A 105 -2.47 -1.22 19.65
C VAL A 105 -2.77 -1.30 21.14
N TYR A 106 -3.48 -2.34 21.56
CA TYR A 106 -3.92 -2.57 22.94
C TYR A 106 -3.55 -3.98 23.38
N ARG A 107 -3.16 -4.14 24.65
CA ARG A 107 -2.83 -5.45 25.21
C ARG A 107 -4.09 -6.22 25.59
N THR A 108 -4.06 -7.54 25.43
CA THR A 108 -5.17 -8.46 25.75
C THR A 108 -4.80 -9.43 26.87
N LYS A 109 -5.80 -10.16 27.38
CA LYS A 109 -5.70 -11.11 28.52
C LYS A 109 -4.61 -12.17 28.34
N ASP A 110 -4.49 -12.68 27.11
CA ASP A 110 -3.57 -13.73 26.69
C ASP A 110 -2.13 -13.24 26.47
N ASN A 111 -1.79 -12.06 27.00
CA ASN A 111 -0.49 -11.42 26.82
C ASN A 111 -0.14 -11.19 25.33
N ASN A 112 -1.16 -10.98 24.51
CA ASN A 112 -1.02 -10.60 23.11
C ASN A 112 -1.59 -9.18 22.90
N TYR A 113 -1.78 -8.78 21.65
CA TYR A 113 -2.26 -7.45 21.29
C TYR A 113 -3.32 -7.51 20.19
N VAL A 114 -4.18 -6.50 20.18
CA VAL A 114 -5.09 -6.18 19.07
C VAL A 114 -4.82 -4.76 18.57
N ARG A 115 -4.83 -4.58 17.25
CA ARG A 115 -4.88 -3.26 16.59
C ARG A 115 -6.34 -2.92 16.34
N ILE A 116 -6.81 -1.81 16.88
CA ILE A 116 -8.15 -1.27 16.65
C ILE A 116 -8.07 -0.08 15.69
N HIS A 117 -9.00 0.01 14.75
CA HIS A 117 -9.10 1.09 13.78
C HIS A 117 -10.45 1.82 13.85
N THR A 118 -10.47 3.01 14.44
CA THR A 118 -11.69 3.78 14.76
C THR A 118 -11.89 5.06 13.94
N ASN A 119 -11.17 5.24 12.82
CA ASN A 119 -11.25 6.48 12.01
C ASN A 119 -12.65 6.82 11.46
N PHE A 120 -13.59 5.87 11.45
CA PHE A 120 -14.99 6.14 11.11
C PHE A 120 -15.87 6.13 12.36
N PRO A 121 -16.82 7.09 12.51
CA PRO A 121 -17.66 7.17 13.70
C PRO A 121 -18.40 5.88 14.06
N HIS A 122 -18.88 5.12 13.05
CA HIS A 122 -19.55 3.85 13.28
C HIS A 122 -18.60 2.72 13.69
N HIS A 123 -17.33 2.73 13.23
CA HIS A 123 -16.32 1.80 13.72
C HIS A 123 -15.96 2.09 15.18
N LYS A 124 -15.80 3.37 15.52
CA LYS A 124 -15.61 3.80 16.92
C LYS A 124 -16.76 3.32 17.80
N GLN A 125 -17.99 3.62 17.41
CA GLN A 125 -19.16 3.26 18.21
C GLN A 125 -19.30 1.75 18.37
N GLY A 126 -19.17 0.97 17.30
CA GLY A 126 -19.33 -0.49 17.41
C GLY A 126 -18.25 -1.16 18.25
N ILE A 127 -17.00 -0.65 18.26
CA ILE A 127 -15.98 -1.14 19.20
C ILE A 127 -16.37 -0.84 20.66
N LEU A 128 -16.89 0.36 20.93
CA LEU A 128 -17.37 0.72 22.27
C LEU A 128 -18.59 -0.11 22.69
N ASP A 129 -19.48 -0.46 21.76
CA ASP A 129 -20.65 -1.30 22.02
C ASP A 129 -20.26 -2.74 22.38
N ILE A 130 -19.22 -3.28 21.73
CA ILE A 130 -18.66 -4.61 22.05
C ILE A 130 -18.01 -4.59 23.44
N LEU A 131 -17.17 -3.60 23.70
CA LEU A 131 -16.40 -3.49 24.95
C LEU A 131 -17.22 -2.99 26.14
N LYS A 132 -18.35 -2.32 25.87
CA LYS A 132 -19.25 -1.70 26.85
C LYS A 132 -18.51 -0.77 27.82
N CYS A 133 -17.63 0.06 27.28
CA CYS A 133 -16.73 0.92 28.05
C CYS A 133 -16.87 2.39 27.65
N GLN A 134 -16.25 3.27 28.44
CA GLN A 134 -16.17 4.70 28.10
C GLN A 134 -15.26 4.92 26.87
N PRO A 135 -15.46 6.01 26.10
CA PRO A 135 -14.68 6.32 24.90
C PRO A 135 -13.30 6.90 25.24
N THR A 136 -12.52 6.20 26.04
CA THR A 136 -11.15 6.56 26.43
C THR A 136 -10.20 5.39 26.18
N ARG A 137 -8.92 5.70 25.95
CA ARG A 137 -7.91 4.65 25.69
C ARG A 137 -7.75 3.75 26.91
N GLU A 138 -7.85 4.32 28.11
CA GLU A 138 -7.72 3.64 29.39
C GLU A 138 -8.85 2.62 29.58
N SER A 139 -10.10 3.03 29.34
CA SER A 139 -11.25 2.13 29.49
C SER A 139 -11.28 1.04 28.42
N ILE A 140 -10.84 1.33 27.19
CA ILE A 140 -10.66 0.30 26.15
C ILE A 140 -9.57 -0.70 26.56
N GLN A 141 -8.43 -0.20 27.04
CA GLN A 141 -7.33 -1.04 27.50
C GLN A 141 -7.79 -1.94 28.66
N GLU A 142 -8.51 -1.41 29.64
CA GLU A 142 -9.04 -2.18 30.76
C GLU A 142 -10.02 -3.27 30.29
N ALA A 143 -10.97 -2.94 29.41
CA ALA A 143 -11.93 -3.90 28.88
C ALA A 143 -11.23 -5.04 28.10
N LEU A 144 -10.21 -4.72 27.29
CA LEU A 144 -9.47 -5.70 26.49
C LEU A 144 -8.63 -6.67 27.33
N LEU A 145 -8.28 -6.34 28.57
CA LEU A 145 -7.65 -7.30 29.49
C LEU A 145 -8.59 -8.44 29.91
N GLY A 146 -9.89 -8.34 29.60
CA GLY A 146 -10.87 -9.43 29.73
C GLY A 146 -10.95 -10.37 28.52
N TRP A 147 -10.37 -10.01 27.38
CA TRP A 147 -10.48 -10.73 26.10
C TRP A 147 -9.17 -11.39 25.70
N ASN A 148 -9.21 -12.55 25.05
CA ASN A 148 -8.08 -13.03 24.24
C ASN A 148 -8.09 -12.30 22.89
N SER A 149 -6.93 -12.12 22.26
CA SER A 149 -6.81 -11.27 21.06
C SER A 149 -7.66 -11.75 19.89
N ILE A 150 -7.66 -13.06 19.63
CA ILE A 150 -8.40 -13.69 18.53
C ILE A 150 -9.92 -13.71 18.80
N ASP A 151 -10.33 -13.92 20.05
CA ASP A 151 -11.75 -13.89 20.43
C ASP A 151 -12.34 -12.50 20.19
N PHE A 152 -11.57 -11.45 20.53
CA PHE A 152 -11.99 -10.07 20.26
C PHE A 152 -11.97 -9.71 18.77
N GLU A 153 -10.93 -10.11 18.03
CA GLU A 153 -10.89 -9.96 16.56
C GLU A 153 -12.13 -10.59 15.91
N THR A 154 -12.49 -11.81 16.33
CA THR A 154 -13.64 -12.54 15.83
C THR A 154 -14.94 -11.82 16.14
N ALA A 155 -15.16 -11.41 17.41
CA ALA A 155 -16.34 -10.66 17.80
C ALA A 155 -16.46 -9.31 17.06
N ALA A 156 -15.34 -8.62 16.84
CA ALA A 156 -15.30 -7.39 16.05
C ALA A 156 -15.72 -7.66 14.59
N ALA A 157 -15.15 -8.70 13.96
CA ALA A 157 -15.48 -9.07 12.59
C ALA A 157 -16.97 -9.46 12.43
N GLU A 158 -17.53 -10.23 13.37
CA GLU A 158 -18.96 -10.59 13.39
C GLU A 158 -19.88 -9.36 13.49
N ASN A 159 -19.43 -8.31 14.17
CA ASN A 159 -20.10 -7.03 14.27
C ASN A 159 -19.70 -6.03 13.17
N LYS A 160 -18.94 -6.47 12.15
CA LYS A 160 -18.45 -5.65 11.01
C LYS A 160 -17.55 -4.48 11.44
N MET A 161 -16.84 -4.64 12.56
CA MET A 161 -15.88 -3.69 13.10
C MET A 161 -14.45 -4.04 12.67
N VAL A 162 -13.56 -3.05 12.73
CA VAL A 162 -12.17 -3.19 12.29
C VAL A 162 -11.24 -3.31 13.49
N ALA A 163 -10.97 -4.55 13.88
CA ALA A 163 -9.92 -4.91 14.82
C ALA A 163 -9.17 -6.14 14.31
N THR A 164 -7.88 -6.23 14.60
CA THR A 164 -7.02 -7.34 14.15
C THR A 164 -6.07 -7.75 15.26
N ALA A 165 -6.04 -9.04 15.59
CA ALA A 165 -5.08 -9.62 16.51
C ALA A 165 -3.68 -9.64 15.87
N LEU A 166 -2.68 -9.19 16.62
CA LEU A 166 -1.29 -9.28 16.20
C LEU A 166 -0.85 -10.74 16.25
N ARG A 167 -0.10 -11.14 15.22
CA ARG A 167 0.40 -12.50 15.02
C ARG A 167 1.91 -12.44 14.82
N SER A 168 2.63 -13.42 15.37
CA SER A 168 4.03 -13.68 14.98
C SER A 168 4.10 -14.19 13.54
N PHE A 169 5.31 -14.24 12.98
CA PHE A 169 5.52 -14.85 11.66
C PHE A 169 5.05 -16.32 11.63
N GLU A 170 5.42 -17.12 12.64
CA GLU A 170 4.97 -18.52 12.73
C GLU A 170 3.44 -18.65 12.82
N GLN A 171 2.78 -17.78 13.59
CA GLN A 171 1.32 -17.77 13.68
C GLN A 171 0.66 -17.36 12.36
N TRP A 172 1.25 -16.40 11.63
CA TRP A 172 0.77 -16.00 10.31
C TRP A 172 0.97 -17.11 9.27
N ASP A 173 2.14 -17.73 9.24
CA ASP A 173 2.47 -18.81 8.32
C ASP A 173 1.52 -19.99 8.53
N ALA A 174 1.17 -20.34 9.78
CA ALA A 174 0.19 -21.38 10.08
C ALA A 174 -1.28 -20.97 9.83
N HIS A 175 -1.58 -19.68 9.66
CA HIS A 175 -2.95 -19.18 9.52
C HIS A 175 -3.54 -19.55 8.14
N PRO A 176 -4.85 -19.89 8.01
CA PRO A 176 -5.45 -20.24 6.72
C PRO A 176 -5.25 -19.19 5.62
N HIS A 177 -5.34 -17.89 5.96
CA HIS A 177 -5.04 -16.82 4.99
C HIS A 177 -3.55 -16.73 4.62
N GLY A 178 -2.63 -17.03 5.55
CA GLY A 178 -1.19 -17.06 5.25
C GLY A 178 -0.86 -18.20 4.29
N GLN A 179 -1.36 -19.41 4.58
CA GLN A 179 -1.25 -20.58 3.71
C GLN A 179 -1.85 -20.33 2.32
N ALA A 180 -3.00 -19.68 2.24
CA ALA A 180 -3.63 -19.34 0.95
C ALA A 180 -2.79 -18.35 0.11
N LEU A 181 -1.93 -17.55 0.73
CA LEU A 181 -1.13 -16.52 0.06
C LEU A 181 0.31 -16.95 -0.22
N GLN A 182 0.78 -18.10 0.29
CA GLN A 182 2.19 -18.52 0.26
C GLN A 182 2.82 -18.43 -1.15
N ASP A 183 2.12 -18.88 -2.18
CA ASP A 183 2.59 -18.87 -3.57
C ASP A 183 1.91 -17.79 -4.43
N THR A 184 1.21 -16.84 -3.81
CA THR A 184 0.54 -15.75 -4.52
C THR A 184 1.52 -14.59 -4.74
N PRO A 185 1.82 -14.20 -5.99
CA PRO A 185 2.71 -13.08 -6.24
C PRO A 185 2.06 -11.76 -5.82
N PRO A 186 2.84 -10.73 -5.44
CA PRO A 186 2.31 -9.44 -4.97
C PRO A 186 1.43 -8.71 -6.00
N VAL A 187 1.60 -9.01 -7.30
CA VAL A 187 0.80 -8.46 -8.39
C VAL A 187 0.38 -9.61 -9.30
N VAL A 188 -0.92 -9.70 -9.59
CA VAL A 188 -1.52 -10.70 -10.49
C VAL A 188 -2.30 -9.98 -11.59
N LEU A 189 -2.11 -10.38 -12.84
CA LEU A 189 -2.92 -9.94 -13.97
C LEU A 189 -3.92 -11.05 -14.33
N LEU A 190 -5.21 -10.76 -14.15
CA LEU A 190 -6.29 -11.69 -14.43
C LEU A 190 -7.14 -11.16 -15.60
N LYS A 191 -7.33 -11.99 -16.63
CA LYS A 191 -8.27 -11.68 -17.71
C LYS A 191 -9.70 -11.94 -17.23
N VAL A 192 -10.52 -10.89 -17.18
CA VAL A 192 -11.91 -10.94 -16.69
C VAL A 192 -12.96 -11.10 -17.79
N GLY A 193 -12.56 -11.01 -19.06
CA GLY A 193 -13.45 -11.15 -20.21
C GLY A 193 -12.75 -10.82 -21.53
N ASP A 194 -13.46 -11.01 -22.63
CA ASP A 194 -13.02 -10.58 -23.96
C ASP A 194 -13.52 -9.17 -24.25
N ALA A 195 -12.63 -8.33 -24.76
CA ALA A 195 -12.95 -7.00 -25.24
C ALA A 195 -12.04 -6.65 -26.42
N PRO A 196 -12.49 -5.85 -27.40
CA PRO A 196 -11.61 -5.31 -28.43
C PRO A 196 -10.44 -4.56 -27.80
N ARG A 197 -9.24 -4.74 -28.35
CA ARG A 197 -8.06 -3.99 -27.92
C ARG A 197 -8.33 -2.50 -28.10
N ARG A 198 -8.07 -1.71 -27.05
CA ARG A 198 -8.11 -0.25 -27.14
C ARG A 198 -6.88 0.26 -27.89
N GLU A 199 -7.11 0.91 -29.02
CA GLU A 199 -6.07 1.67 -29.71
C GLU A 199 -6.02 3.10 -29.19
N ILE A 200 -4.81 3.59 -28.92
CA ILE A 200 -4.58 4.97 -28.48
C ILE A 200 -3.73 5.65 -29.57
N LYS A 201 -4.36 6.52 -30.34
CA LYS A 201 -3.78 7.17 -31.52
C LYS A 201 -3.16 8.53 -31.17
N GLY A 202 -2.35 9.08 -32.07
CA GLY A 202 -1.73 10.40 -31.96
C GLY A 202 -0.25 10.35 -31.58
N ASN A 203 0.38 11.54 -31.53
CA ASN A 203 1.77 11.73 -31.12
C ASN A 203 1.80 12.37 -29.73
N PRO A 204 1.83 11.58 -28.64
CA PRO A 204 1.73 12.11 -27.29
C PRO A 204 3.00 12.83 -26.84
N ALA A 205 2.83 13.94 -26.11
CA ALA A 205 3.91 14.54 -25.34
C ALA A 205 4.16 13.77 -24.03
N ARG A 206 3.12 13.14 -23.46
CA ARG A 206 3.20 12.40 -22.18
C ARG A 206 2.76 10.93 -22.30
N PRO A 207 3.34 9.99 -21.53
CA PRO A 207 3.06 8.56 -21.68
C PRO A 207 1.58 8.19 -21.75
N LEU A 208 0.76 8.71 -20.83
CA LEU A 208 -0.66 8.38 -20.67
C LEU A 208 -1.62 9.39 -21.34
N GLU A 209 -1.11 10.30 -22.19
CA GLU A 209 -1.95 11.28 -22.89
C GLU A 209 -3.01 10.59 -23.76
N GLY A 210 -4.28 11.00 -23.60
CA GLY A 210 -5.44 10.38 -24.26
C GLY A 210 -6.07 9.22 -23.48
N ILE A 211 -5.52 8.85 -22.33
CA ILE A 211 -6.11 7.89 -21.39
C ILE A 211 -6.87 8.65 -20.32
N ARG A 212 -8.08 8.20 -20.00
CA ARG A 212 -8.87 8.72 -18.89
C ARG A 212 -8.87 7.68 -17.79
N VAL A 213 -8.59 8.11 -16.57
CA VAL A 213 -8.58 7.30 -15.37
C VAL A 213 -9.80 7.69 -14.54
N LEU A 214 -10.58 6.71 -14.13
CA LEU A 214 -11.67 6.89 -13.19
C LEU A 214 -11.23 6.31 -11.85
N GLU A 215 -11.10 7.17 -10.85
CA GLU A 215 -10.74 6.83 -9.48
C GLU A 215 -11.99 7.11 -8.62
N LEU A 216 -12.51 6.08 -7.93
CA LEU A 216 -13.75 6.13 -7.14
C LEU A 216 -13.55 5.57 -5.73
N THR A 217 -12.31 5.55 -5.26
CA THR A 217 -11.98 5.08 -3.91
C THR A 217 -11.92 6.26 -2.95
N ARG A 218 -12.06 5.93 -1.66
CA ARG A 218 -12.14 6.93 -0.60
C ARG A 218 -10.89 6.99 0.27
N VAL A 219 -10.05 5.95 0.24
CA VAL A 219 -8.98 5.77 1.23
C VAL A 219 -7.64 5.55 0.53
N LEU A 220 -6.68 6.41 0.89
CA LEU A 220 -5.24 6.45 0.60
C LEU A 220 -4.73 5.71 -0.65
N ALA A 221 -4.68 4.37 -0.63
CA ALA A 221 -4.07 3.59 -1.70
C ALA A 221 -4.71 3.86 -3.07
N GLY A 222 -6.03 3.95 -3.15
CA GLY A 222 -6.71 4.16 -4.42
C GLY A 222 -6.56 5.59 -4.97
N PRO A 223 -6.69 6.67 -4.16
CA PRO A 223 -6.36 8.02 -4.62
C PRO A 223 -4.88 8.16 -5.04
N VAL A 224 -3.96 7.45 -4.37
CA VAL A 224 -2.55 7.38 -4.79
C VAL A 224 -2.43 6.74 -6.17
N CYS A 225 -3.08 5.60 -6.44
CA CYS A 225 -3.12 5.00 -7.77
C CYS A 225 -3.69 5.96 -8.83
N GLY A 226 -4.78 6.67 -8.51
CA GLY A 226 -5.36 7.68 -9.39
C GLY A 226 -4.37 8.79 -9.71
N ARG A 227 -3.70 9.36 -8.69
CA ARG A 227 -2.66 10.37 -8.85
C ARG A 227 -1.47 9.85 -9.68
N THR A 228 -1.03 8.62 -9.46
CA THR A 228 0.08 8.05 -10.23
C THR A 228 -0.26 7.89 -11.72
N LEU A 229 -1.51 7.57 -12.06
CA LEU A 229 -1.94 7.36 -13.45
C LEU A 229 -2.45 8.62 -14.15
N ALA A 230 -3.00 9.58 -13.40
CA ALA A 230 -3.68 10.76 -13.92
C ALA A 230 -3.11 12.09 -13.45
N GLY A 231 -2.12 12.05 -12.54
CA GLY A 231 -1.43 13.23 -12.07
C GLY A 231 -0.70 13.89 -13.21
N GLU A 232 -1.29 14.95 -13.74
CA GLU A 232 -0.57 15.88 -14.58
C GLU A 232 0.35 16.69 -13.67
N MET A 233 1.66 16.44 -13.72
CA MET A 233 2.58 17.50 -13.31
C MET A 233 2.50 18.60 -14.39
N PRO A 234 2.13 19.84 -14.03
CA PRO A 234 2.32 20.98 -14.92
C PRO A 234 3.80 21.15 -15.30
#